data_AF-X1BS27-F1
#
_entry.id   AF-X1BS27-F1
#
_cell.length_a   1.000
_cell.length_b   1.000
_cell.length_c   1.000
_cell.angle_alpha   90.00
_cell.angle_beta   90.00
_cell.angle_gamma   90.00
#
_symmetry.space_group_name_H-M   'P 1'
#
loop_
_entity.id
_entity.type
_entity.pdbx_description
1 polymer ?
#
loop_
_entity_poly.entity_id
_entity_poly.type
_entity_poly.pdbx_seq_one_letter_code
_entity_poly.pdbx_strand_id
1 'polypeptide(L)'
;ERELARRRFGSAVRLEVADDMTESMSELLLRELDVHPGDIIEVPGLLDLSSLWQIYGIDRPTLKDRTFVPATGPAFAEAETPRSIFATLREGDVLVHHPYDSFSTSVQRFIELAAADPHVLAIKQTLYRTSGDSPIVRALIDAAEAGKQVVALVEIKARFDEQANIRWARTLEQAGVHVVYGFVGLKTHCKTCLVVRREGPAIRRYCHVGTGNYNGKTARLYEDVGLLTASPEIGADLTDLFNSLTGYSRKDSYRNLLVAPRGIRTGIIERVEREVAA
;
A
#
# COMPACT_ATOMS: atom_id res chain seq x y z
N GLU A 1 -23.24 -6.42 -1.62
CA GLU A 1 -23.47 -7.24 -0.41
C GLU A 1 -23.83 -8.71 -0.72
N ARG A 2 -24.81 -9.00 -1.58
CA ARG A 2 -25.21 -10.40 -1.88
C ARG A 2 -24.13 -11.29 -2.52
N GLU A 3 -23.21 -10.73 -3.32
CA GLU A 3 -22.11 -11.49 -3.94
C GLU A 3 -21.01 -11.89 -2.94
N LEU A 4 -20.74 -11.05 -1.92
CA LEU A 4 -19.75 -11.34 -0.88
C LEU A 4 -20.19 -12.50 0.02
N ALA A 5 -21.49 -12.59 0.31
CA ALA A 5 -22.04 -13.67 1.14
C ALA A 5 -21.96 -15.04 0.46
N ARG A 6 -22.11 -15.09 -0.88
CA ARG A 6 -22.01 -16.34 -1.67
C ARG A 6 -20.58 -16.90 -1.76
N ARG A 7 -19.54 -16.07 -1.54
CA ARG A 7 -18.13 -16.49 -1.59
C ARG A 7 -17.62 -17.20 -0.35
N ARG A 8 -18.37 -17.16 0.76
CA ARG A 8 -17.96 -17.80 2.02
C ARG A 8 -18.01 -19.34 1.97
N PHE A 9 -18.59 -19.91 0.92
CA PHE A 9 -18.71 -21.36 0.68
C PHE A 9 -18.35 -21.68 -0.77
N GLY A 10 -17.13 -21.35 -1.20
CA GLY A 10 -16.60 -22.00 -2.40
C GLY A 10 -16.44 -23.50 -2.13
N SER A 11 -16.62 -24.34 -3.15
CA SER A 11 -16.32 -25.77 -3.03
C SER A 11 -14.87 -25.94 -2.56
N ALA A 12 -14.64 -26.88 -1.64
CA ALA A 12 -13.28 -27.19 -1.21
C ALA A 12 -12.50 -27.69 -2.43
N VAL A 13 -11.32 -27.11 -2.65
CA VAL A 13 -10.46 -27.40 -3.82
C VAL A 13 -9.27 -28.30 -3.46
N ARG A 14 -9.08 -28.55 -2.16
CA ARG A 14 -8.01 -29.37 -1.60
C ARG A 14 -8.37 -29.75 -0.17
N LEU A 15 -8.17 -31.03 0.17
CA LEU A 15 -8.33 -31.55 1.52
C LEU A 15 -6.97 -32.12 1.99
N GLU A 16 -6.33 -31.46 2.96
CA GLU A 16 -5.12 -31.97 3.60
C GLU A 16 -5.50 -32.81 4.83
N VAL A 17 -4.94 -34.00 4.94
CA VAL A 17 -5.26 -34.98 5.98
C VAL A 17 -3.99 -35.61 6.53
N ALA A 18 -4.03 -36.02 7.80
CA ALA A 18 -2.91 -36.73 8.40
C ALA A 18 -2.77 -38.13 7.77
N ASP A 19 -1.55 -38.65 7.77
CA ASP A 19 -1.20 -39.97 7.20
C ASP A 19 -1.71 -41.15 8.04
N ASP A 20 -2.27 -40.89 9.22
CA ASP A 20 -2.93 -41.86 10.10
C ASP A 20 -4.47 -41.81 10.03
N MET A 21 -5.04 -41.03 9.11
CA MET A 21 -6.49 -40.93 8.93
C MET A 21 -7.09 -42.24 8.41
N THR A 22 -8.20 -42.66 9.01
CA THR A 22 -8.91 -43.88 8.57
C THR A 22 -9.65 -43.66 7.26
N GLU A 23 -9.74 -44.72 6.44
CA GLU A 23 -10.49 -44.72 5.18
C GLU A 23 -11.96 -44.27 5.39
N SER A 24 -12.61 -44.76 6.44
CA SER A 24 -13.98 -44.36 6.82
C SER A 24 -14.15 -42.85 7.09
N MET A 25 -13.13 -42.21 7.68
CA MET A 25 -13.15 -40.76 7.92
C MET A 25 -12.88 -40.02 6.61
N SER A 26 -11.99 -40.53 5.77
CA SER A 26 -11.70 -39.98 4.44
C SER A 26 -12.96 -39.95 3.56
N GLU A 27 -13.72 -41.04 3.52
CA GLU A 27 -14.97 -41.16 2.76
C GLU A 27 -16.05 -40.22 3.29
N LEU A 28 -16.15 -40.10 4.62
CA LEU A 28 -17.05 -39.16 5.27
C LEU A 28 -16.73 -37.72 4.85
N LEU A 29 -15.47 -37.31 4.96
CA LEU A 29 -15.04 -35.96 4.60
C LEU A 29 -15.22 -35.66 3.11
N LEU A 30 -14.90 -36.61 2.23
CA LEU A 30 -15.15 -36.48 0.78
C LEU A 30 -16.63 -36.23 0.48
N ARG A 31 -17.51 -37.00 1.12
CA ARG A 31 -18.96 -36.90 0.91
C ARG A 31 -19.53 -35.59 1.47
N GLU A 32 -19.17 -35.22 2.71
CA GLU A 32 -19.75 -34.06 3.38
C GLU A 32 -19.18 -32.73 2.85
N LEU A 33 -17.93 -32.72 2.37
CA LEU A 33 -17.26 -31.53 1.84
C LEU A 33 -17.36 -31.39 0.31
N ASP A 34 -17.93 -32.40 -0.38
CA ASP A 34 -18.04 -32.46 -1.84
C ASP A 34 -16.69 -32.24 -2.54
N VAL A 35 -15.67 -32.99 -2.09
CA VAL A 35 -14.28 -32.91 -2.58
C VAL A 35 -13.99 -34.11 -3.47
N HIS A 36 -13.26 -33.91 -4.57
CA HIS A 36 -12.84 -35.01 -5.42
C HIS A 36 -11.73 -35.82 -4.75
N PRO A 37 -11.72 -37.17 -4.82
CA PRO A 37 -10.66 -37.99 -4.20
C PRO A 37 -9.23 -37.61 -4.61
N GLY A 38 -9.06 -37.14 -5.85
CA GLY A 38 -7.77 -36.64 -6.35
C GLY A 38 -7.30 -35.31 -5.74
N ASP A 39 -8.15 -34.62 -4.98
CA ASP A 39 -7.81 -33.39 -4.26
C ASP A 39 -7.46 -33.65 -2.78
N ILE A 40 -7.45 -34.92 -2.35
CA ILE A 40 -6.89 -35.31 -1.05
C ILE A 40 -5.37 -35.32 -1.15
N ILE A 41 -4.74 -34.67 -0.18
CA ILE A 41 -3.29 -34.74 0.03
C ILE A 41 -3.04 -35.25 1.44
N GLU A 42 -2.50 -36.46 1.53
CA GLU A 42 -1.95 -36.98 2.79
C GLU A 42 -0.67 -36.22 3.11
N VAL A 43 -0.61 -35.68 4.32
CA VAL A 43 0.52 -34.90 4.83
C VAL A 43 1.11 -35.68 6.00
N PRO A 44 2.32 -36.26 5.84
CA PRO A 44 3.03 -36.87 6.96
C PRO A 44 3.40 -35.81 8.02
N GLY A 45 2.82 -35.93 9.22
CA GLY A 45 3.11 -35.03 10.34
C GLY A 45 2.10 -33.89 10.55
N LEU A 46 2.62 -32.69 10.89
CA LEU A 46 1.78 -31.58 11.35
C LEU A 46 1.00 -30.94 10.20
N LEU A 47 -0.32 -30.99 10.29
CA LEU A 47 -1.21 -30.19 9.44
C LEU A 47 -1.12 -28.70 9.79
N ASP A 48 -1.26 -27.85 8.78
CA ASP A 48 -1.17 -26.39 8.92
C ASP A 48 0.12 -25.92 9.61
N LEU A 49 1.22 -25.92 8.85
CA LEU A 49 2.51 -25.40 9.33
C LEU A 49 2.47 -23.90 9.70
N SER A 50 1.41 -23.16 9.34
CA SER A 50 1.25 -21.77 9.81
C SER A 50 1.08 -21.70 11.34
N SER A 51 0.59 -22.78 11.98
CA SER A 51 0.52 -22.91 13.43
C SER A 51 1.88 -22.76 14.13
N LEU A 52 3.00 -23.07 13.45
CA LEU A 52 4.36 -22.90 13.99
C LEU A 52 4.70 -21.44 14.31
N TRP A 53 3.99 -20.46 13.74
CA TRP A 53 4.12 -19.05 14.13
C TRP A 53 3.76 -18.81 15.60
N GLN A 54 2.93 -19.66 16.20
CA GLN A 54 2.63 -19.59 17.64
C GLN A 54 3.87 -19.94 18.48
N ILE A 55 4.66 -20.94 18.04
CA ILE A 55 5.93 -21.30 18.69
C ILE A 55 6.95 -20.18 18.52
N TYR A 56 7.07 -19.62 17.30
CA TYR A 56 7.92 -18.46 17.04
C TYR A 56 7.51 -17.24 17.89
N GLY A 57 6.22 -17.11 18.23
CA GLY A 57 5.67 -16.06 19.08
C GLY A 57 6.13 -16.09 20.54
N ILE A 58 6.64 -17.22 21.05
CA ILE A 58 7.07 -17.37 22.46
C ILE A 58 8.25 -16.44 22.75
N ASP A 59 8.23 -15.76 23.90
CA ASP A 59 9.30 -14.82 24.30
C ASP A 59 10.59 -15.56 24.71
N ARG A 60 11.43 -15.81 23.71
CA ARG A 60 12.73 -16.49 23.83
C ARG A 60 13.79 -15.72 23.03
N PRO A 61 14.19 -14.51 23.46
CA PRO A 61 15.04 -13.62 22.67
C PRO A 61 16.42 -14.23 22.34
N THR A 62 16.93 -15.12 23.18
CA THR A 62 18.19 -15.83 22.94
C THR A 62 18.12 -16.88 21.82
N LEU A 63 16.92 -17.27 21.39
CA LEU A 63 16.66 -18.21 20.30
C LEU A 63 16.14 -17.52 19.03
N LYS A 64 16.13 -16.18 19.00
CA LYS A 64 15.65 -15.38 17.88
C LYS A 64 16.77 -14.53 17.32
N ASP A 65 16.65 -14.17 16.06
CA ASP A 65 17.50 -13.15 15.46
C ASP A 65 17.38 -11.84 16.24
N ARG A 66 18.47 -11.08 16.26
CA ARG A 66 18.46 -9.74 16.86
C ARG A 66 17.48 -8.87 16.09
N THR A 67 16.57 -8.23 16.81
CA THR A 67 15.64 -7.27 16.21
C THR A 67 16.41 -6.19 15.46
N PHE A 68 16.20 -6.11 14.15
CA PHE A 68 16.71 -5.02 13.35
C PHE A 68 15.94 -3.74 13.69
N VAL A 69 16.64 -2.67 14.06
CA VAL A 69 16.06 -1.37 14.36
C VAL A 69 16.33 -0.44 13.19
N PRO A 70 15.29 -0.03 12.43
CA PRO A 70 15.46 0.89 11.31
C PRO A 70 16.02 2.24 11.76
N ALA A 71 16.89 2.84 10.94
CA ALA A 71 17.46 4.15 11.21
C ALA A 71 16.53 5.28 10.73
N THR A 72 16.60 6.44 11.38
CA THR A 72 16.03 7.67 10.81
C THR A 72 17.09 8.28 9.90
N GLY A 73 16.79 8.39 8.60
CA GLY A 73 17.70 8.98 7.63
C GLY A 73 18.03 10.45 7.97
N PRO A 74 19.21 10.97 7.59
CA PRO A 74 19.63 12.33 7.93
C PRO A 74 18.64 13.42 7.50
N ALA A 75 18.01 13.24 6.34
CA ALA A 75 16.96 14.13 5.83
C ALA A 75 15.73 14.26 6.76
N PHE A 76 15.53 13.29 7.65
CA PHE A 76 14.43 13.29 8.62
C PHE A 76 14.87 13.46 10.08
N ALA A 77 16.17 13.48 10.35
CA ALA A 77 16.70 13.57 11.72
C ALA A 77 16.30 14.88 12.41
N GLU A 78 16.25 15.99 11.66
CA GLU A 78 15.82 17.31 12.14
C GLU A 78 14.42 17.71 11.62
N ALA A 79 13.74 16.80 10.93
CA ALA A 79 12.43 17.03 10.31
C ALA A 79 11.28 16.90 11.33
N GLU A 80 11.38 17.62 12.44
CA GLU A 80 10.37 17.59 13.50
C GLU A 80 9.11 18.40 13.14
N THR A 81 9.24 19.37 12.24
CA THR A 81 8.17 20.31 11.89
C THR A 81 7.80 20.22 10.41
N PRO A 82 6.58 20.65 10.02
CA PRO A 82 6.23 20.69 8.61
C PRO A 82 7.16 21.60 7.79
N ARG A 83 7.63 22.71 8.38
CA ARG A 83 8.53 23.63 7.67
C ARG A 83 9.87 22.97 7.34
N SER A 84 10.42 22.15 8.25
CA SER A 84 11.72 21.51 8.04
C SER A 84 11.65 20.42 6.97
N ILE A 85 10.64 19.53 7.00
CA ILE A 85 10.54 18.47 5.98
C ILE A 85 10.38 19.00 4.55
N PHE A 86 9.51 20.00 4.34
CA PHE A 86 9.33 20.59 3.01
C PHE A 86 10.53 21.44 2.58
N ALA A 87 11.32 21.95 3.53
CA ALA A 87 12.59 22.61 3.22
C ALA A 87 13.64 21.61 2.73
N THR A 88 13.82 20.51 3.45
CA THR A 88 14.73 19.43 3.04
C THR A 88 14.40 18.92 1.64
N LEU A 89 13.13 18.66 1.34
CA LEU A 89 12.71 18.19 0.01
C LEU A 89 12.87 19.25 -1.10
N ARG A 90 13.05 20.53 -0.78
CA ARG A 90 13.40 21.55 -1.78
C ARG A 90 14.88 21.55 -2.13
N GLU A 91 15.73 21.13 -1.20
CA GLU A 91 17.18 21.08 -1.39
C GLU A 91 17.59 19.87 -2.22
N GLY A 92 16.86 18.75 -2.09
CA GLY A 92 17.10 17.57 -2.91
C GLY A 92 16.05 16.48 -2.73
N ASP A 93 16.09 15.53 -3.65
CA ASP A 93 15.32 14.30 -3.56
C ASP A 93 15.85 13.41 -2.44
N VAL A 94 14.94 12.75 -1.73
CA VAL A 94 15.27 11.84 -0.63
C VAL A 94 14.80 10.44 -1.00
N LEU A 95 15.75 9.53 -1.12
CA LEU A 95 15.48 8.10 -1.30
C LEU A 95 15.47 7.43 0.07
N VAL A 96 14.44 6.60 0.32
CA VAL A 96 14.35 5.75 1.51
C VAL A 96 14.34 4.29 1.09
N HIS A 97 15.01 3.45 1.86
CA HIS A 97 15.12 2.02 1.62
C HIS A 97 14.65 1.24 2.85
N HIS A 98 13.43 0.73 2.80
CA HIS A 98 12.87 -0.12 3.84
C HIS A 98 13.38 -1.56 3.69
N PRO A 99 13.63 -2.31 4.78
CA PRO A 99 13.36 -1.95 6.17
C PRO A 99 14.48 -1.15 6.85
N TYR A 100 15.58 -0.81 6.14
CA TYR A 100 16.76 -0.14 6.71
C TYR A 100 16.47 1.26 7.23
N ASP A 101 15.73 2.04 6.45
CA ASP A 101 15.16 3.32 6.83
C ASP A 101 13.79 3.12 7.48
N SER A 102 13.57 3.85 8.58
CA SER A 102 12.32 3.81 9.33
C SER A 102 11.18 4.43 8.54
N PHE A 103 10.17 3.62 8.18
CA PHE A 103 8.92 4.10 7.56
C PHE A 103 8.18 5.13 8.44
N SER A 104 8.19 4.91 9.76
CA SER A 104 7.47 5.77 10.70
C SER A 104 8.08 7.17 10.80
N THR A 105 9.40 7.30 10.70
CA THR A 105 10.10 8.59 10.79
C THR A 105 10.41 9.20 9.42
N SER A 106 10.04 8.54 8.31
CA SER A 106 10.19 9.07 6.95
C SER A 106 8.83 9.27 6.26
N VAL A 107 8.34 8.27 5.52
CA VAL A 107 7.13 8.35 4.67
C VAL A 107 5.87 8.62 5.49
N GLN A 108 5.70 7.93 6.62
CA GLN A 108 4.56 8.20 7.51
C GLN A 108 4.65 9.62 8.07
N ARG A 109 5.83 10.02 8.56
CA ARG A 109 6.06 11.35 9.11
C ARG A 109 5.80 12.45 8.09
N PHE A 110 6.18 12.25 6.83
CA PHE A 110 5.85 13.15 5.72
C PHE A 110 4.34 13.40 5.59
N ILE A 111 3.55 12.34 5.64
CA ILE A 111 2.08 12.44 5.52
C ILE A 111 1.47 13.12 6.75
N GLU A 112 1.92 12.77 7.95
CA GLU A 112 1.46 13.39 9.20
C GLU A 112 1.77 14.90 9.23
N LEU A 113 2.97 15.29 8.83
CA LEU A 113 3.37 16.70 8.76
C LEU A 113 2.60 17.46 7.67
N ALA A 114 2.31 16.82 6.54
CA ALA A 114 1.46 17.41 5.51
C ALA A 114 0.02 17.62 6.00
N ALA A 115 -0.53 16.67 6.75
CA ALA A 115 -1.85 16.79 7.35
C ALA A 115 -1.93 17.93 8.37
N ALA A 116 -0.87 18.13 9.16
CA ALA A 116 -0.81 19.18 10.18
C ALA A 116 -0.50 20.59 9.65
N ASP A 117 0.13 20.74 8.47
CA ASP A 117 0.55 22.05 7.97
C ASP A 117 -0.65 22.90 7.48
N PRO A 118 -0.90 24.09 8.05
CA PRO A 118 -1.98 24.98 7.60
C PRO A 118 -1.81 25.50 6.17
N HIS A 119 -0.60 25.42 5.59
CA HIS A 119 -0.33 25.85 4.21
C HIS A 119 -0.58 24.74 3.17
N VAL A 120 -0.81 23.50 3.61
CA VAL A 120 -1.19 22.42 2.69
C VAL A 120 -2.64 22.60 2.28
N LEU A 121 -2.85 22.67 0.96
CA LEU A 121 -4.16 22.87 0.34
C LEU A 121 -4.84 21.54 0.04
N ALA A 122 -4.07 20.53 -0.37
CA ALA A 122 -4.61 19.24 -0.78
C ALA A 122 -3.64 18.09 -0.54
N ILE A 123 -4.18 16.90 -0.26
CA ILE A 123 -3.44 15.64 -0.17
C ILE A 123 -4.18 14.62 -1.04
N LYS A 124 -3.49 14.04 -2.03
CA LYS A 124 -4.00 12.92 -2.84
C LYS A 124 -3.16 11.69 -2.58
N GLN A 125 -3.80 10.59 -2.19
CA GLN A 125 -3.12 9.42 -1.68
C GLN A 125 -3.74 8.14 -2.24
N THR A 126 -2.90 7.18 -2.66
CA THR A 126 -3.34 5.81 -2.91
C THR A 126 -3.28 4.99 -1.64
N LEU A 127 -4.36 4.28 -1.30
CA LEU A 127 -4.44 3.38 -0.15
C LEU A 127 -4.72 1.96 -0.63
N TYR A 128 -3.75 1.08 -0.39
CA TYR A 128 -3.87 -0.35 -0.63
C TYR A 128 -3.81 -1.08 0.72
N ARG A 129 -4.87 -1.84 1.06
CA ARG A 129 -4.93 -2.70 2.25
C ARG A 129 -4.24 -2.08 3.48
N THR A 130 -4.82 -1.03 4.04
CA THR A 130 -4.32 -0.50 5.31
C THR A 130 -4.77 -1.44 6.46
N SER A 131 -4.10 -1.42 7.62
CA SER A 131 -4.52 -2.18 8.83
C SER A 131 -5.37 -1.35 9.78
N GLY A 132 -6.38 -1.94 10.43
CA GLY A 132 -7.43 -1.33 11.28
C GLY A 132 -7.17 -0.02 12.05
N ASP A 133 -5.95 0.28 12.49
CA ASP A 133 -5.58 1.59 13.08
C ASP A 133 -4.34 2.27 12.44
N SER A 134 -4.30 2.29 11.11
CA SER A 134 -3.27 2.98 10.33
C SER A 134 -3.15 4.48 10.71
N PRO A 135 -1.96 4.95 11.17
CA PRO A 135 -1.71 6.37 11.44
C PRO A 135 -1.92 7.26 10.21
N ILE A 136 -1.68 6.71 9.00
CA ILE A 136 -1.90 7.42 7.73
C ILE A 136 -3.38 7.72 7.51
N VAL A 137 -4.26 6.76 7.79
CA VAL A 137 -5.72 6.97 7.66
C VAL A 137 -6.17 8.08 8.61
N ARG A 138 -5.67 8.09 9.85
CA ARG A 138 -5.95 9.16 10.83
C ARG A 138 -5.47 10.52 10.34
N ALA A 139 -4.23 10.61 9.88
CA ALA A 139 -3.68 11.87 9.34
C ALA A 139 -4.50 12.41 8.16
N LEU A 140 -5.02 11.55 7.29
CA LEU A 140 -5.90 11.97 6.19
C LEU A 140 -7.26 12.46 6.67
N ILE A 141 -7.82 11.86 7.72
CA ILE A 141 -9.05 12.33 8.39
C ILE A 141 -8.80 13.71 8.99
N ASP A 142 -7.75 13.87 9.81
CA ASP A 142 -7.40 15.13 10.46
C ASP A 142 -7.18 16.25 9.41
N ALA A 143 -6.56 15.92 8.28
CA ALA A 143 -6.37 16.84 7.17
C ALA A 143 -7.70 17.33 6.57
N ALA A 144 -8.65 16.41 6.36
CA ALA A 144 -9.96 16.74 5.80
C ALA A 144 -10.81 17.56 6.78
N GLU A 145 -10.79 17.20 8.07
CA GLU A 145 -11.45 17.97 9.14
C GLU A 145 -10.85 19.37 9.30
N ALA A 146 -9.55 19.53 9.05
CA ALA A 146 -8.88 20.83 8.97
C ALA A 146 -9.18 21.61 7.67
N GLY A 147 -10.11 21.15 6.83
CA GLY A 147 -10.57 21.84 5.62
C GLY A 147 -9.67 21.68 4.39
N LYS A 148 -8.68 20.77 4.42
CA LYS A 148 -7.84 20.48 3.26
C LYS A 148 -8.59 19.59 2.27
N GLN A 149 -8.31 19.74 0.97
CA GLN A 149 -8.88 18.84 -0.03
C GLN A 149 -8.15 17.49 0.01
N VAL A 150 -8.79 16.47 0.58
CA VAL A 150 -8.20 15.13 0.66
C VAL A 150 -8.87 14.19 -0.34
N VAL A 151 -8.06 13.50 -1.15
CA VAL A 151 -8.52 12.44 -2.07
C VAL A 151 -7.81 11.14 -1.70
N ALA A 152 -8.58 10.09 -1.43
CA ALA A 152 -8.05 8.77 -1.12
C ALA A 152 -8.54 7.75 -2.14
N LEU A 153 -7.61 7.15 -2.90
CA LEU A 153 -7.95 6.06 -3.81
C LEU A 153 -7.88 4.73 -3.06
N VAL A 154 -9.01 4.06 -2.90
CA VAL A 154 -9.13 2.81 -2.12
C VAL A 154 -9.38 1.63 -3.06
N GLU A 155 -8.49 0.63 -2.99
CA GLU A 155 -8.68 -0.63 -3.72
C GLU A 155 -9.54 -1.62 -2.91
N ILE A 156 -10.80 -1.83 -3.33
CA ILE A 156 -11.71 -2.78 -2.64
C ILE A 156 -11.41 -4.23 -3.02
N LYS A 157 -10.96 -4.54 -4.26
CA LYS A 157 -10.88 -5.93 -4.77
C LYS A 157 -9.69 -6.74 -4.25
N ALA A 158 -9.13 -6.35 -3.11
CA ALA A 158 -8.04 -7.07 -2.48
C ALA A 158 -8.65 -8.27 -1.73
N ARG A 159 -8.48 -9.49 -2.27
CA ARG A 159 -9.03 -10.74 -1.70
C ARG A 159 -8.75 -10.82 -0.18
N PHE A 160 -9.74 -11.27 0.59
CA PHE A 160 -9.74 -11.51 2.04
C PHE A 160 -9.93 -10.31 3.01
N ASP A 161 -9.80 -9.05 2.57
CA ASP A 161 -9.92 -7.86 3.46
C ASP A 161 -11.08 -6.89 3.11
N GLU A 162 -12.01 -7.32 2.24
CA GLU A 162 -13.04 -6.46 1.65
C GLU A 162 -13.90 -5.73 2.70
N GLN A 163 -14.26 -6.38 3.81
CA GLN A 163 -15.05 -5.76 4.88
C GLN A 163 -14.30 -4.66 5.64
N ALA A 164 -12.99 -4.81 5.85
CA ALA A 164 -12.18 -3.81 6.54
C ALA A 164 -12.01 -2.55 5.67
N ASN A 165 -11.74 -2.75 4.37
CA ASN A 165 -11.62 -1.65 3.41
C ASN A 165 -12.94 -0.86 3.27
N ILE A 166 -14.09 -1.55 3.24
CA ILE A 166 -15.41 -0.89 3.18
C ILE A 166 -15.66 -0.02 4.43
N ARG A 167 -15.33 -0.52 5.63
CA ARG A 167 -15.55 0.24 6.86
C ARG A 167 -14.76 1.56 6.86
N TRP A 168 -13.51 1.51 6.45
CA TRP A 168 -12.68 2.70 6.43
C TRP A 168 -12.96 3.66 5.30
N ALA A 169 -13.33 3.15 4.13
CA ALA A 169 -13.82 4.00 3.06
C ALA A 169 -14.98 4.87 3.57
N ARG A 170 -15.93 4.27 4.32
CA ARG A 170 -17.00 5.02 4.99
C ARG A 170 -16.49 6.00 6.04
N THR A 171 -15.52 5.63 6.87
CA THR A 171 -14.92 6.55 7.86
C THR A 171 -14.25 7.75 7.20
N LEU A 172 -13.50 7.53 6.12
CA LEU A 172 -12.87 8.60 5.33
C LEU A 172 -13.92 9.50 4.69
N GLU A 173 -14.95 8.93 4.06
CA GLU A 173 -16.06 9.69 3.47
C GLU A 173 -16.78 10.55 4.51
N GLN A 174 -17.03 10.02 5.71
CA GLN A 174 -17.67 10.75 6.81
C GLN A 174 -16.85 11.94 7.31
N ALA A 175 -15.52 11.84 7.25
CA ALA A 175 -14.59 12.92 7.59
C ALA A 175 -14.43 13.96 6.46
N GLY A 176 -15.11 13.79 5.32
CA GLY A 176 -15.02 14.71 4.18
C GLY A 176 -13.91 14.39 3.18
N VAL A 177 -13.25 13.22 3.30
CA VAL A 177 -12.30 12.74 2.30
C VAL A 177 -13.05 12.30 1.05
N HIS A 178 -12.61 12.75 -0.13
CA HIS A 178 -13.12 12.25 -1.40
C HIS A 178 -12.51 10.86 -1.66
N VAL A 179 -13.25 9.83 -1.27
CA VAL A 179 -12.87 8.45 -1.54
C VAL A 179 -13.22 8.07 -2.97
N VAL A 180 -12.23 7.58 -3.71
CA VAL A 180 -12.42 7.07 -5.07
C VAL A 180 -12.07 5.59 -5.11
N TYR A 181 -12.99 4.81 -5.64
CA TYR A 181 -12.78 3.39 -5.89
C TYR A 181 -12.16 3.24 -7.28
N GLY A 182 -11.07 2.46 -7.39
CA GLY A 182 -10.32 2.31 -8.64
C GLY A 182 -11.18 1.89 -9.86
N PHE A 183 -10.60 1.96 -11.05
CA PHE A 183 -11.32 1.67 -12.30
C PHE A 183 -11.91 0.26 -12.34
N VAL A 184 -13.15 0.15 -12.84
CA VAL A 184 -13.80 -1.15 -13.03
C VAL A 184 -12.95 -2.03 -13.94
N GLY A 185 -12.57 -3.20 -13.43
CA GLY A 185 -11.79 -4.20 -14.17
C GLY A 185 -10.27 -4.02 -14.05
N LEU A 186 -9.79 -2.92 -13.47
CA LEU A 186 -8.38 -2.70 -13.18
C LEU A 186 -8.15 -2.66 -11.67
N LYS A 187 -6.91 -2.98 -11.27
CA LYS A 187 -6.45 -2.79 -9.89
C LYS A 187 -5.48 -1.63 -9.85
N THR A 188 -5.59 -0.79 -8.83
CA THR A 188 -4.56 0.24 -8.59
C THR A 188 -3.49 -0.32 -7.67
N HIS A 189 -2.26 -0.41 -8.18
CA HIS A 189 -1.12 -0.96 -7.45
C HIS A 189 0.00 0.06 -7.19
N CYS A 190 -0.07 1.26 -7.75
CA CYS A 190 0.93 2.30 -7.45
C CYS A 190 0.78 2.78 -6.00
N LYS A 191 1.89 3.17 -5.38
CA LYS A 191 1.91 3.73 -4.02
C LYS A 191 2.47 5.12 -4.07
N THR A 192 1.55 6.07 -4.18
CA THR A 192 1.87 7.46 -4.44
C THR A 192 1.13 8.39 -3.49
N CYS A 193 1.84 9.39 -2.99
CA CYS A 193 1.30 10.53 -2.26
C CYS A 193 1.61 11.80 -3.04
N LEU A 194 0.64 12.70 -3.15
CA LEU A 194 0.83 14.04 -3.68
C LEU A 194 0.28 15.05 -2.68
N VAL A 195 1.17 15.90 -2.16
CA VAL A 195 0.86 17.01 -1.27
C VAL A 195 0.98 18.30 -2.05
N VAL A 196 -0.08 19.10 -2.07
CA VAL A 196 -0.12 20.42 -2.72
C VAL A 196 -0.08 21.48 -1.63
N ARG A 197 0.97 22.30 -1.61
CA ARG A 197 1.25 23.28 -0.56
C ARG A 197 1.37 24.69 -1.13
N ARG A 198 0.78 25.68 -0.44
CA ARG A 198 0.97 27.10 -0.73
C ARG A 198 2.24 27.61 -0.08
N GLU A 199 3.14 28.20 -0.86
CA GLU A 199 4.36 28.83 -0.37
C GLU A 199 4.45 30.27 -0.88
N GLY A 200 4.00 31.22 -0.06
CA GLY A 200 3.83 32.61 -0.48
C GLY A 200 2.86 32.71 -1.67
N PRO A 201 3.28 33.28 -2.82
CA PRO A 201 2.44 33.36 -4.02
C PRO A 201 2.42 32.07 -4.84
N ALA A 202 3.32 31.12 -4.57
CA ALA A 202 3.48 29.92 -5.39
C ALA A 202 2.72 28.72 -4.80
N ILE A 203 2.35 27.78 -5.68
CA ILE A 203 1.87 26.45 -5.29
C ILE A 203 2.97 25.45 -5.63
N ARG A 204 3.39 24.67 -4.63
CA ARG A 204 4.36 23.58 -4.80
C ARG A 204 3.71 22.22 -4.58
N ARG A 205 4.34 21.22 -5.17
CA ARG A 205 3.93 19.81 -5.07
C ARG A 205 5.07 19.03 -4.45
N TYR A 206 4.74 18.24 -3.44
CA TYR A 206 5.64 17.31 -2.80
C TYR A 206 5.08 15.91 -2.97
N CYS A 207 5.94 14.98 -3.36
CA CYS A 207 5.52 13.70 -3.87
C CYS A 207 6.21 12.57 -3.10
N HIS A 208 5.48 11.48 -2.88
CA HIS A 208 6.07 10.18 -2.58
C HIS A 208 5.74 9.22 -3.72
N VAL A 209 6.71 8.46 -4.19
CA VAL A 209 6.52 7.31 -5.09
C VAL A 209 7.25 6.11 -4.51
N GLY A 210 6.52 5.07 -4.12
CA GLY A 210 7.10 3.88 -3.51
C GLY A 210 6.77 2.58 -4.23
N THR A 211 7.62 1.57 -4.05
CA THR A 211 7.36 0.19 -4.45
C THR A 211 6.43 -0.52 -3.46
N GLY A 212 6.56 -0.16 -2.17
CA GLY A 212 5.88 -0.76 -1.03
C GLY A 212 4.56 -0.10 -0.64
N ASN A 213 3.74 -0.84 0.12
CA ASN A 213 2.49 -0.34 0.68
C ASN A 213 2.69 0.61 1.85
N TYR A 214 1.69 1.47 2.10
CA TYR A 214 1.65 2.38 3.24
C TYR A 214 1.26 1.65 4.55
N ASN A 215 2.11 0.71 4.97
CA ASN A 215 1.89 -0.13 6.14
C ASN A 215 3.20 -0.32 6.93
N GLY A 216 3.26 0.26 8.12
CA GLY A 216 4.46 0.24 8.97
C GLY A 216 4.87 -1.14 9.49
N LYS A 217 3.95 -2.13 9.51
CA LYS A 217 4.30 -3.52 9.88
C LYS A 217 5.03 -4.20 8.73
N THR A 218 4.49 -4.11 7.52
CA THR A 218 5.11 -4.74 6.34
C THR A 218 6.40 -4.03 5.95
N ALA A 219 6.52 -2.72 6.17
CA ALA A 219 7.77 -1.98 5.92
C ALA A 219 8.96 -2.44 6.78
N ARG A 220 8.73 -3.26 7.82
CA ARG A 220 9.82 -3.90 8.61
C ARG A 220 10.20 -5.29 8.11
N LEU A 221 9.41 -5.85 7.19
CA LEU A 221 9.52 -7.22 6.71
C LEU A 221 9.88 -7.30 5.23
N TYR A 222 9.40 -6.35 4.42
CA TYR A 222 9.64 -6.28 2.98
C TYR A 222 10.71 -5.25 2.67
N GLU A 223 11.50 -5.56 1.64
CA GLU A 223 12.45 -4.64 1.06
C GLU A 223 11.75 -3.79 0.00
N ASP A 224 11.74 -2.47 0.22
CA ASP A 224 11.01 -1.52 -0.62
C ASP A 224 11.75 -0.19 -0.69
N VAL A 225 11.65 0.49 -1.84
CA VAL A 225 12.25 1.81 -2.05
C VAL A 225 11.15 2.86 -2.20
N GLY A 226 11.36 4.01 -1.58
CA GLY A 226 10.49 5.18 -1.68
C GLY A 226 11.28 6.43 -2.11
N LEU A 227 10.76 7.17 -3.07
CA LEU A 227 11.27 8.47 -3.49
C LEU A 227 10.38 9.57 -2.93
N LEU A 228 10.95 10.47 -2.13
CA LEU A 228 10.34 11.73 -1.71
C LEU A 228 10.98 12.88 -2.49
N THR A 229 10.16 13.69 -3.17
CA THR A 229 10.67 14.69 -4.12
C THR A 229 9.78 15.93 -4.20
N ALA A 230 10.40 17.09 -4.45
CA ALA A 230 9.73 18.33 -4.85
C ALA A 230 9.87 18.63 -6.36
N SER A 231 10.29 17.63 -7.16
CA SER A 231 10.46 17.77 -8.62
C SER A 231 9.16 18.25 -9.29
N PRO A 232 9.20 19.39 -10.02
CA PRO A 232 8.02 19.91 -10.71
C PRO A 232 7.46 18.92 -11.75
N GLU A 233 8.33 18.15 -12.40
CA GLU A 233 7.92 17.21 -13.45
C GLU A 233 7.24 15.97 -12.88
N ILE A 234 7.80 15.38 -11.82
CA ILE A 234 7.18 14.25 -11.11
C ILE A 234 5.86 14.70 -10.47
N GLY A 235 5.84 15.90 -9.88
CA GLY A 235 4.60 16.47 -9.32
C GLY A 235 3.53 16.73 -10.37
N ALA A 236 3.89 17.13 -11.58
CA ALA A 236 2.96 17.26 -12.69
C ALA A 236 2.44 15.90 -13.15
N ASP A 237 3.30 14.89 -13.28
CA ASP A 237 2.91 13.53 -13.64
C ASP A 237 1.98 12.89 -12.61
N LEU A 238 2.24 13.04 -11.30
CA LEU A 238 1.33 12.56 -10.27
C LEU A 238 0.00 13.32 -10.27
N THR A 239 0.01 14.62 -10.58
CA THR A 239 -1.24 15.38 -10.75
C THR A 239 -2.07 14.78 -11.88
N ASP A 240 -1.43 14.51 -13.02
CA ASP A 240 -2.05 13.89 -14.19
C ASP A 240 -2.57 12.46 -13.88
N LEU A 241 -1.80 11.69 -13.10
CA LEU A 241 -2.16 10.35 -12.65
C LEU A 241 -3.41 10.38 -11.77
N PHE A 242 -3.42 11.21 -10.73
CA PHE A 242 -4.58 11.33 -9.85
C PHE A 242 -5.81 11.87 -10.58
N ASN A 243 -5.65 12.81 -11.52
CA ASN A 243 -6.78 13.29 -12.33
C ASN A 243 -7.34 12.17 -13.22
N SER A 244 -6.47 11.29 -13.73
CA SER A 244 -6.91 10.12 -14.48
C SER A 244 -7.65 9.13 -13.58
N LEU A 245 -7.07 8.78 -12.43
CA LEU A 245 -7.66 7.83 -11.46
C LEU A 245 -9.00 8.31 -10.86
N THR A 246 -9.22 9.62 -10.79
CA THR A 246 -10.46 10.23 -10.29
C THR A 246 -11.48 10.53 -11.39
N GLY A 247 -11.22 10.13 -12.64
CA GLY A 247 -12.16 10.23 -13.75
C GLY A 247 -12.20 11.59 -14.47
N TYR A 248 -11.31 12.52 -14.14
CA TYR A 248 -11.26 13.86 -14.75
C TYR A 248 -10.56 13.91 -16.11
N SER A 249 -9.71 12.93 -16.45
CA SER A 249 -8.95 12.93 -17.70
C SER A 249 -8.57 11.51 -18.15
N ARG A 250 -8.27 11.34 -19.44
CA ARG A 250 -7.58 10.16 -19.98
C ARG A 250 -6.22 10.62 -20.48
N LYS A 251 -5.21 10.50 -19.62
CA LYS A 251 -3.82 10.79 -19.94
C LYS A 251 -3.15 9.53 -20.48
N ASP A 252 -2.55 9.63 -21.66
CA ASP A 252 -1.89 8.49 -22.32
C ASP A 252 -0.38 8.52 -22.24
N SER A 253 0.19 9.69 -21.95
CA SER A 253 1.62 9.89 -21.79
C SER A 253 1.94 10.76 -20.58
N TYR A 254 3.09 10.48 -19.99
CA TYR A 254 3.66 11.13 -18.83
C TYR A 254 5.09 11.52 -19.16
N ARG A 255 5.66 12.48 -18.41
CA ARG A 255 6.99 13.03 -18.70
C ARG A 255 8.09 12.07 -18.25
N ASN A 256 7.93 11.54 -17.04
CA ASN A 256 8.89 10.70 -16.35
C ASN A 256 8.27 9.36 -15.92
N LEU A 257 6.99 9.35 -15.49
CA LEU A 257 6.36 8.13 -15.01
C LEU A 257 6.01 7.16 -16.15
N LEU A 258 6.24 5.87 -15.94
CA LEU A 258 5.68 4.82 -16.78
C LEU A 258 4.44 4.24 -16.10
N VAL A 259 3.25 4.49 -16.67
CA VAL A 259 1.97 4.14 -16.03
C VAL A 259 1.24 3.05 -16.82
N ALA A 260 0.89 1.96 -16.15
CA ALA A 260 0.05 0.90 -16.72
C ALA A 260 -1.41 1.35 -16.87
N PRO A 261 -2.16 0.85 -17.87
CA PRO A 261 -1.78 -0.24 -18.79
C PRO A 261 -1.08 0.22 -20.08
N ARG A 262 -0.99 1.54 -20.36
CA ARG A 262 -0.56 2.05 -21.67
C ARG A 262 0.95 2.31 -21.77
N GLY A 263 1.58 2.85 -20.74
CA GLY A 263 2.95 3.38 -20.81
C GLY A 263 4.07 2.40 -20.46
N ILE A 264 3.83 1.43 -19.55
CA ILE A 264 4.91 0.56 -19.04
C ILE A 264 5.56 -0.29 -20.13
N ARG A 265 4.77 -1.04 -20.90
CA ARG A 265 5.32 -1.95 -21.93
C ARG A 265 6.13 -1.19 -22.97
N THR A 266 5.55 -0.13 -23.54
CA THR A 266 6.21 0.69 -24.56
C THR A 266 7.49 1.33 -24.00
N GLY A 267 7.42 1.96 -22.82
CA GLY A 267 8.58 2.62 -22.24
C GLY A 267 9.71 1.68 -21.81
N ILE A 268 9.41 0.42 -21.43
CA ILE A 268 10.45 -0.58 -21.18
C ILE A 268 11.10 -1.02 -22.49
N ILE A 269 10.30 -1.34 -23.52
CA ILE A 269 10.81 -1.76 -24.84
C ILE A 269 11.70 -0.68 -25.43
N GLU A 270 11.28 0.59 -25.43
CA GLU A 270 12.07 1.71 -25.95
C GLU A 270 13.44 1.84 -25.25
N ARG A 271 13.49 1.60 -23.94
CA ARG A 271 14.76 1.62 -23.18
C ARG A 271 15.64 0.44 -23.54
N VAL A 272 15.09 -0.76 -23.73
CA VAL A 272 15.85 -1.93 -24.18
C VAL A 272 16.42 -1.70 -25.58
N GLU A 273 15.60 -1.25 -26.53
CA GLU A 273 16.02 -0.99 -27.92
C GLU A 273 17.10 0.09 -27.99
N ARG A 274 17.06 1.09 -27.11
CA ARG A 274 18.11 2.11 -27.04
C ARG A 274 19.46 1.52 -26.64
N GLU A 275 19.50 0.58 -25.70
CA GLU A 275 20.75 -0.09 -25.32
C GLU A 275 21.23 -1.07 -26.40
N VAL A 276 20.32 -1.65 -27.20
CA VAL A 276 20.67 -2.50 -28.36
C VAL A 276 21.31 -1.67 -29.47
N ALA A 277 20.87 -0.42 -29.66
CA ALA A 277 21.35 0.48 -30.70
C ALA A 277 22.64 1.24 -30.33
N ALA A 278 23.04 1.25 -29.06
CA ALA A 278 24.23 1.94 -28.53
C ALA A 278 25.49 1.08 -28.68
#